data_AF-A0A7S4F0L1-F1
#
_entry.id   AF-A0A7S4F0L1-F1
#
_cell.length_a   1.000
_cell.length_b   1.000
_cell.length_c   1.000
_cell.angle_alpha   90.00
_cell.angle_beta   90.00
_cell.angle_gamma   90.00
#
_symmetry.space_group_name_H-M   'P 1'
#
loop_
_entity.id
_entity.type
_entity.pdbx_description
1 polymer ?
#
loop_
_entity_poly.entity_id
_entity_poly.type
_entity_poly.pdbx_seq_one_letter_code
_entity_poly.pdbx_strand_id
1 'polypeptide(L)'
;PTPLRGAEKLVLKFPHEVLASFIRSFSVLNELAERTETQVFEEYLVSQWAEIKLGPLPIGNDAIAIMRLVVQAQSIEKQVALIDAFAEITPEDKRVLSFEMARTGCVDQFYSRAQMLKVGGPAMLIYYSPAFLRNLAPARARYALRLLAEVYRRARVLWPLRASDAGKSVTVRIDQIKGLQLDAIQAAYTDGHYWLLSKRNELEAVVERHPLEYMDELKDKGVKVTVLKFWRANKELDVLPGVDRPIVFTSQEVSARSTCSSFTSAPSMRTARGGASNSKMELRTRFFLSTPDSNPGSQRDSPVQRGKYFDERPRRSLSSTSEVSPPPRRHDSYSHAHSHSNPHSQPQSQSRNDSRRLTDSRRDDTKDLELPKLPLGSSCGPDKSTAV
;
A
#
# COMPACT_ATOMS: atom_id res chain seq x y z
N PRO A 1 6.97 28.79 -14.29
CA PRO A 1 6.57 27.55 -14.99
C PRO A 1 5.15 27.72 -15.49
N THR A 2 4.89 27.62 -16.80
CA THR A 2 3.51 27.72 -17.31
C THR A 2 2.74 26.45 -16.94
N PRO A 3 1.44 26.55 -16.57
CA PRO A 3 0.60 25.39 -16.26
C PRO A 3 0.64 24.30 -17.35
N LEU A 4 0.84 24.70 -18.61
CA LEU A 4 0.95 23.83 -19.78
C LEU A 4 2.20 22.92 -19.75
N ARG A 5 3.34 23.36 -19.19
CA ARG A 5 4.57 22.54 -19.13
C ARG A 5 4.45 21.33 -18.19
N GLY A 6 3.54 21.37 -17.22
CA GLY A 6 3.23 20.23 -16.35
C GLY A 6 2.31 19.21 -17.04
N ALA A 7 1.35 19.70 -17.82
CA ALA A 7 0.36 18.89 -18.53
C ALA A 7 0.99 18.05 -19.66
N GLU A 8 2.04 18.55 -20.33
CA GLU A 8 2.71 17.81 -21.40
C GLU A 8 3.30 16.47 -20.90
N LYS A 9 3.84 16.41 -19.68
CA LYS A 9 4.29 15.14 -19.10
C LYS A 9 3.13 14.17 -18.83
N LEU A 10 1.96 14.68 -18.46
CA LEU A 10 0.76 13.87 -18.25
C LEU A 10 0.22 13.27 -19.55
N VAL A 11 0.39 13.96 -20.68
CA VAL A 11 -0.10 13.47 -21.98
C VAL A 11 0.94 12.60 -22.69
N LEU A 12 2.21 12.98 -22.66
CA LEU A 12 3.26 12.30 -23.43
C LEU A 12 3.95 11.15 -22.70
N LYS A 13 3.98 11.16 -21.36
CA LYS A 13 4.78 10.21 -20.58
C LYS A 13 3.96 9.28 -19.68
N PHE A 14 2.66 9.51 -19.54
CA PHE A 14 1.82 8.57 -18.80
C PHE A 14 1.41 7.43 -19.71
N PRO A 15 1.60 6.17 -19.30
CA PRO A 15 1.01 5.05 -20.02
C PRO A 15 -0.50 5.26 -20.19
N HIS A 16 -1.03 4.96 -21.38
CA HIS A 16 -2.46 5.17 -21.67
C HIS A 16 -3.36 4.44 -20.66
N GLU A 17 -2.95 3.26 -20.19
CA GLU A 17 -3.66 2.49 -19.17
C GLU A 17 -3.76 3.23 -17.83
N VAL A 18 -2.69 3.94 -17.44
CA VAL A 18 -2.62 4.74 -16.23
C VAL A 18 -3.57 5.93 -16.36
N LEU A 19 -3.53 6.64 -17.49
CA LEU A 19 -4.45 7.76 -17.74
C LEU A 19 -5.91 7.29 -17.77
N ALA A 20 -6.21 6.17 -18.44
CA ALA A 20 -7.56 5.61 -18.49
C ALA A 20 -8.05 5.18 -17.09
N SER A 21 -7.18 4.57 -16.27
CA SER A 21 -7.49 4.25 -14.88
C SER A 21 -7.73 5.51 -14.04
N PHE A 22 -6.95 6.55 -14.25
CA PHE A 22 -7.13 7.84 -13.59
C PHE A 22 -8.46 8.48 -13.97
N ILE A 23 -8.81 8.51 -15.26
CA ILE A 23 -10.09 9.07 -15.72
C ILE A 23 -11.27 8.26 -15.15
N ARG A 24 -11.19 6.92 -15.17
CA ARG A 24 -12.21 6.05 -14.56
C ARG A 24 -12.37 6.29 -13.06
N SER A 25 -11.33 6.74 -12.37
CA SER A 25 -11.44 7.06 -10.94
C SER A 25 -12.31 8.28 -10.64
N PHE A 26 -12.55 9.19 -11.60
CA PHE A 26 -13.40 10.37 -11.36
C PHE A 26 -14.85 10.02 -11.05
N SER A 27 -15.41 8.98 -11.66
CA SER A 27 -16.79 8.57 -11.34
C SER A 27 -16.89 8.14 -9.87
N VAL A 28 -15.88 7.42 -9.38
CA VAL A 28 -15.77 7.00 -7.98
C VAL A 28 -15.56 8.21 -7.05
N LEU A 29 -14.75 9.19 -7.46
CA LEU A 29 -14.53 10.40 -6.65
C LEU A 29 -15.79 11.27 -6.53
N ASN A 30 -16.65 11.30 -7.54
CA ASN A 30 -17.91 12.04 -7.47
C ASN A 30 -18.84 11.48 -6.37
N GLU A 31 -18.72 10.19 -6.03
CA GLU A 31 -19.51 9.58 -4.96
C GLU A 31 -19.13 10.10 -3.56
N LEU A 32 -17.93 10.72 -3.41
CA LEU A 32 -17.52 11.36 -2.16
C LEU A 32 -18.39 12.58 -1.77
N ALA A 33 -19.22 13.08 -2.69
CA ALA A 33 -20.19 14.13 -2.37
C ALA A 33 -21.32 13.62 -1.47
N GLU A 34 -21.64 12.33 -1.54
CA GLU A 34 -22.79 11.71 -0.86
C GLU A 34 -22.37 10.64 0.15
N ARG A 35 -21.15 10.10 0.02
CA ARG A 35 -20.63 8.97 0.80
C ARG A 35 -19.30 9.32 1.46
N THR A 36 -19.01 8.62 2.56
CA THR A 36 -17.71 8.72 3.23
C THR A 36 -16.59 8.07 2.42
N GLU A 37 -15.34 8.46 2.67
CA GLU A 37 -14.16 7.89 2.00
C GLU A 37 -14.08 6.37 2.18
N THR A 38 -14.46 5.88 3.37
CA THR A 38 -14.48 4.45 3.67
C THR A 38 -15.54 3.70 2.86
N GLN A 39 -16.75 4.26 2.72
CA GLN A 39 -17.82 3.66 1.93
C GLN A 39 -17.46 3.60 0.45
N VAL A 40 -16.99 4.72 -0.12
CA VAL A 40 -16.57 4.79 -1.52
C VAL A 40 -15.45 3.80 -1.80
N PHE A 41 -14.47 3.70 -0.89
CA PHE A 41 -13.39 2.72 -1.05
C PHE A 41 -13.89 1.27 -0.93
N GLU A 42 -14.83 0.97 -0.02
CA GLU A 42 -15.43 -0.36 0.10
C GLU A 42 -16.19 -0.76 -1.17
N GLU A 43 -16.99 0.14 -1.73
CA GLU A 43 -17.73 -0.08 -2.97
C GLU A 43 -16.78 -0.27 -4.15
N TYR A 44 -15.69 0.49 -4.20
CA TYR A 44 -14.61 0.25 -5.15
C TYR A 44 -14.04 -1.17 -5.01
N LEU A 45 -13.74 -1.64 -3.79
CA LEU A 45 -13.26 -3.01 -3.58
C LEU A 45 -14.27 -4.07 -4.04
N VAL A 46 -15.56 -3.87 -3.78
CA VAL A 46 -16.63 -4.78 -4.23
C VAL A 46 -16.76 -4.81 -5.75
N SER A 47 -16.73 -3.64 -6.40
CA SER A 47 -16.83 -3.54 -7.86
C SER A 47 -15.66 -4.23 -8.55
N GLN A 48 -14.43 -4.04 -8.03
CA GLN A 48 -13.24 -4.70 -8.54
C GLN A 48 -13.33 -6.22 -8.37
N TRP A 49 -13.84 -6.71 -7.23
CA TRP A 49 -14.06 -8.15 -7.03
C TRP A 49 -15.02 -8.74 -8.07
N ALA A 50 -16.13 -8.05 -8.32
CA ALA A 50 -17.14 -8.48 -9.30
C ALA A 50 -16.60 -8.49 -10.73
N GLU A 51 -15.77 -7.50 -11.10
CA GLU A 51 -15.14 -7.40 -12.42
C GLU A 51 -14.20 -8.57 -12.71
N ILE A 52 -13.40 -8.98 -11.73
CA ILE A 52 -12.39 -10.05 -11.89
C ILE A 52 -13.02 -11.45 -11.91
N LYS A 53 -14.22 -11.62 -11.33
CA LYS A 53 -14.96 -12.90 -11.26
C LYS A 53 -14.23 -14.00 -10.48
N LEU A 54 -13.65 -13.67 -9.33
CA LEU A 54 -12.92 -14.61 -8.44
C LEU A 54 -13.83 -15.48 -7.56
N GLY A 55 -15.11 -15.61 -7.90
CA GLY A 55 -16.11 -16.33 -7.10
C GLY A 55 -16.90 -15.43 -6.14
N PRO A 56 -17.50 -15.99 -5.07
CA PRO A 56 -18.38 -15.24 -4.18
C PRO A 56 -17.64 -14.13 -3.47
N LEU A 57 -18.35 -13.03 -3.19
CA LEU A 57 -17.78 -11.89 -2.50
C LEU A 57 -17.35 -12.27 -1.07
N PRO A 58 -16.12 -11.96 -0.62
CA PRO A 58 -15.65 -12.33 0.70
C PRO A 58 -16.53 -11.73 1.80
N ILE A 59 -16.76 -12.51 2.85
CA ILE A 59 -17.51 -12.11 4.04
C ILE A 59 -16.66 -12.32 5.29
N GLY A 60 -16.97 -11.59 6.35
CA GLY A 60 -16.30 -11.73 7.65
C GLY A 60 -15.11 -10.79 7.85
N ASN A 61 -14.38 -11.01 8.94
CA ASN A 61 -13.28 -10.12 9.38
C ASN A 61 -12.11 -10.01 8.39
N ASP A 62 -11.99 -10.98 7.50
CA ASP A 62 -10.91 -11.07 6.54
C ASP A 62 -11.26 -10.41 5.19
N ALA A 63 -12.54 -10.09 4.97
CA ALA A 63 -13.06 -9.68 3.67
C ALA A 63 -12.32 -8.47 3.08
N ILE A 64 -12.12 -7.43 3.90
CA ILE A 64 -11.44 -6.19 3.47
C ILE A 64 -9.98 -6.46 3.11
N ALA A 65 -9.27 -7.27 3.92
CA ALA A 65 -7.88 -7.59 3.62
C ALA A 65 -7.75 -8.36 2.31
N ILE A 66 -8.57 -9.40 2.10
CA ILE A 66 -8.57 -10.20 0.87
C ILE A 66 -8.88 -9.34 -0.35
N MET A 67 -9.94 -8.53 -0.31
CA MET A 67 -10.29 -7.65 -1.44
C MET A 67 -9.18 -6.63 -1.73
N ARG A 68 -8.57 -6.03 -0.70
CA ARG A 68 -7.43 -5.11 -0.89
C ARG A 68 -6.21 -5.83 -1.47
N LEU A 69 -5.90 -7.06 -1.06
CA LEU A 69 -4.78 -7.83 -1.62
C LEU A 69 -4.99 -8.15 -3.10
N VAL A 70 -6.22 -8.53 -3.48
CA VAL A 70 -6.59 -8.80 -4.87
C VAL A 70 -6.43 -7.57 -5.76
N VAL A 71 -6.90 -6.40 -5.31
CA VAL A 71 -6.72 -5.14 -6.05
C VAL A 71 -5.23 -4.81 -6.23
N GLN A 72 -4.39 -5.12 -5.23
CA GLN A 72 -2.94 -4.87 -5.31
C GLN A 72 -2.20 -5.78 -6.29
N ALA A 73 -2.70 -7.00 -6.55
CA ALA A 73 -2.04 -7.97 -7.42
C ALA A 73 -2.17 -7.70 -8.92
N GLN A 74 -3.22 -7.00 -9.35
CA GLN A 74 -3.47 -6.52 -10.73
C GLN A 74 -3.51 -7.56 -11.88
N SER A 75 -3.26 -8.84 -11.62
CA SER A 75 -3.39 -9.93 -12.62
C SER A 75 -4.10 -11.12 -12.00
N ILE A 76 -4.99 -11.79 -12.76
CA ILE A 76 -5.83 -12.90 -12.29
C ILE A 76 -4.99 -14.01 -11.63
N GLU A 77 -3.90 -14.44 -12.27
CA GLU A 77 -3.02 -15.49 -11.73
C GLU A 77 -2.49 -15.16 -10.34
N LYS A 78 -1.99 -13.93 -10.14
CA LYS A 78 -1.49 -13.44 -8.84
C LYS A 78 -2.61 -13.25 -7.83
N GLN A 79 -3.80 -12.85 -8.27
CA GLN A 79 -4.96 -12.67 -7.40
C GLN A 79 -5.43 -14.00 -6.82
N VAL A 80 -5.55 -15.03 -7.65
CA VAL A 80 -5.87 -16.40 -7.21
C VAL A 80 -4.80 -16.89 -6.23
N ALA A 81 -3.52 -16.78 -6.60
CA ALA A 81 -2.41 -17.21 -5.75
C ALA A 81 -2.38 -16.49 -4.38
N LEU A 82 -2.76 -15.20 -4.31
CA LEU A 82 -2.85 -14.49 -3.03
C LEU A 82 -4.07 -14.94 -2.20
N ILE A 83 -5.21 -15.27 -2.82
CA ILE A 83 -6.38 -15.80 -2.10
C ILE A 83 -6.02 -17.14 -1.46
N ASP A 84 -5.45 -18.06 -2.24
CA ASP A 84 -5.03 -19.38 -1.77
C ASP A 84 -3.98 -19.25 -0.66
N ALA A 85 -2.95 -18.43 -0.90
CA ALA A 85 -1.92 -18.16 0.09
C ALA A 85 -2.49 -17.56 1.39
N PHE A 86 -3.50 -16.68 1.31
CA PHE A 86 -4.11 -16.07 2.48
C PHE A 86 -4.93 -17.08 3.32
N ALA A 87 -5.44 -18.14 2.69
CA ALA A 87 -6.05 -19.27 3.40
C ALA A 87 -5.01 -20.16 4.11
N GLU A 88 -3.78 -20.23 3.59
CA GLU A 88 -2.71 -21.12 4.08
C GLU A 88 -1.72 -20.48 5.07
N ILE A 89 -1.66 -19.14 5.17
CA ILE A 89 -0.82 -18.48 6.18
C ILE A 89 -1.33 -18.79 7.60
N THR A 90 -0.46 -18.59 8.59
CA THR A 90 -0.82 -18.84 9.98
C THR A 90 -1.99 -17.97 10.44
N PRO A 91 -2.80 -18.44 11.40
CA PRO A 91 -3.88 -17.64 11.98
C PRO A 91 -3.39 -16.30 12.54
N GLU A 92 -2.17 -16.24 13.07
CA GLU A 92 -1.54 -15.02 13.59
C GLU A 92 -1.26 -14.01 12.48
N ASP A 93 -0.64 -14.45 11.38
CA ASP A 93 -0.32 -13.59 10.25
C ASP A 93 -1.60 -13.11 9.56
N LYS A 94 -2.57 -14.02 9.38
CA LYS A 94 -3.90 -13.73 8.86
C LYS A 94 -4.58 -12.66 9.71
N ARG A 95 -4.60 -12.83 11.04
CA ARG A 95 -5.17 -11.86 11.98
C ARG A 95 -4.51 -10.49 11.85
N VAL A 96 -3.18 -10.42 11.78
CA VAL A 96 -2.48 -9.13 11.61
C VAL A 96 -2.94 -8.43 10.32
N LEU A 97 -2.92 -9.14 9.19
CA LEU A 97 -3.34 -8.57 7.91
C LEU A 97 -4.80 -8.13 7.94
N SER A 98 -5.70 -8.98 8.42
CA SER A 98 -7.14 -8.67 8.54
C SER A 98 -7.40 -7.44 9.40
N PHE A 99 -6.73 -7.31 10.55
CA PHE A 99 -6.91 -6.16 11.43
C PHE A 99 -6.32 -4.88 10.85
N GLU A 100 -5.10 -4.94 10.31
CA GLU A 100 -4.40 -3.74 9.87
C GLU A 100 -4.89 -3.21 8.53
N MET A 101 -5.24 -4.10 7.59
CA MET A 101 -5.83 -3.71 6.31
C MET A 101 -7.30 -3.30 6.41
N ALA A 102 -7.99 -3.61 7.53
CA ALA A 102 -9.36 -3.13 7.77
C ALA A 102 -9.42 -1.80 8.55
N ARG A 103 -8.29 -1.21 8.96
CA ARG A 103 -8.27 0.13 9.55
C ARG A 103 -8.36 1.20 8.46
N THR A 104 -9.30 2.13 8.63
CA THR A 104 -9.61 3.20 7.67
C THR A 104 -8.64 4.38 7.82
N GLY A 105 -8.30 4.73 9.06
CA GLY A 105 -7.55 5.96 9.34
C GLY A 105 -8.43 7.21 9.29
N CYS A 106 -9.75 7.06 9.19
CA CYS A 106 -10.73 8.14 9.27
C CYS A 106 -11.47 8.07 10.62
N VAL A 107 -11.79 9.23 11.20
CA VAL A 107 -12.55 9.30 12.46
C VAL A 107 -13.97 8.78 12.22
N ASP A 108 -14.46 7.92 13.11
CA ASP A 108 -15.83 7.37 13.11
C ASP A 108 -16.28 6.66 11.81
N GLN A 109 -15.33 6.22 10.98
CA GLN A 109 -15.61 5.44 9.78
C GLN A 109 -15.10 4.01 9.88
N PHE A 110 -15.91 3.06 9.41
CA PHE A 110 -15.61 1.64 9.40
C PHE A 110 -16.17 0.96 8.15
N TYR A 111 -15.54 -0.14 7.75
CA TYR A 111 -16.04 -0.96 6.65
C TYR A 111 -17.25 -1.77 7.09
N SER A 112 -18.33 -1.70 6.33
CA SER A 112 -19.58 -2.43 6.62
C SER A 112 -19.40 -3.95 6.58
N ARG A 113 -18.46 -4.45 5.78
CA ARG A 113 -18.14 -5.89 5.67
C ARG A 113 -17.20 -6.40 6.75
N ALA A 114 -16.53 -5.54 7.48
CA ALA A 114 -15.71 -5.94 8.62
C ALA A 114 -16.61 -6.18 9.83
N GLN A 115 -16.79 -7.45 10.23
CA GLN A 115 -17.64 -7.80 11.38
C GLN A 115 -17.15 -7.19 12.70
N MET A 116 -15.84 -7.03 12.85
CA MET A 116 -15.22 -6.43 14.04
C MET A 116 -14.82 -4.99 13.79
N LEU A 117 -15.38 -4.08 14.60
CA LEU A 117 -14.94 -2.69 14.67
C LEU A 117 -13.47 -2.61 15.08
N LYS A 118 -12.66 -1.93 14.27
CA LYS A 118 -11.22 -1.75 14.51
C LYS A 118 -10.96 -0.40 15.17
N VAL A 119 -11.15 -0.34 16.49
CA VAL A 119 -10.98 0.90 17.27
C VAL A 119 -9.50 1.25 17.43
N GLY A 120 -9.20 2.56 17.47
CA GLY A 120 -7.87 3.13 17.69
C GLY A 120 -7.03 3.28 16.42
N GLY A 121 -5.86 3.89 16.57
CA GLY A 121 -4.93 4.12 15.46
C GLY A 121 -3.46 4.21 15.90
N PRO A 122 -2.56 4.69 15.02
CA PRO A 122 -2.87 5.12 13.65
C PRO A 122 -3.13 3.94 12.69
N ALA A 123 -3.81 4.22 11.58
CA ALA A 123 -3.86 3.32 10.43
C ALA A 123 -2.52 3.32 9.68
N MET A 124 -2.12 2.19 9.12
CA MET A 124 -0.82 2.01 8.49
C MET A 124 -0.96 1.83 6.99
N LEU A 125 -0.34 2.74 6.23
CA LEU A 125 -0.19 2.62 4.79
C LEU A 125 1.19 2.04 4.47
N ILE A 126 1.24 0.80 3.98
CA ILE A 126 2.48 0.19 3.51
C ILE A 126 2.73 0.62 2.06
N TYR A 127 3.55 1.66 1.89
CA TYR A 127 3.89 2.22 0.58
C TYR A 127 4.80 1.26 -0.20
N TYR A 128 4.43 1.01 -1.46
CA TYR A 128 4.95 -0.05 -2.35
C TYR A 128 4.53 -1.49 -2.06
N SER A 129 3.58 -1.73 -1.15
CA SER A 129 2.95 -3.07 -0.99
C SER A 129 2.47 -3.68 -2.33
N PRO A 130 1.82 -2.93 -3.25
CA PRO A 130 1.41 -3.52 -4.53
C PRO A 130 2.57 -3.98 -5.40
N ALA A 131 3.68 -3.23 -5.46
CA ALA A 131 4.86 -3.63 -6.23
C ALA A 131 5.53 -4.87 -5.62
N PHE A 132 5.67 -4.86 -4.29
CA PHE A 132 6.21 -5.98 -3.53
C PHE A 132 5.42 -7.29 -3.74
N LEU A 133 4.09 -7.24 -3.59
CA LEU A 133 3.23 -8.40 -3.78
C LEU A 133 3.28 -8.91 -5.23
N ARG A 134 3.25 -8.00 -6.21
CA ARG A 134 3.34 -8.36 -7.63
C ARG A 134 4.68 -8.98 -7.99
N ASN A 135 5.77 -8.61 -7.31
CA ASN A 135 7.09 -9.18 -7.58
C ASN A 135 7.23 -10.63 -7.08
N LEU A 136 6.62 -10.96 -5.94
CA LEU A 136 6.74 -12.28 -5.32
C LEU A 136 5.62 -13.26 -5.71
N ALA A 137 4.43 -12.76 -6.09
CA ALA A 137 3.34 -13.59 -6.57
C ALA A 137 3.48 -13.89 -8.07
N PRO A 138 3.03 -15.08 -8.55
CA PRO A 138 2.31 -16.11 -7.79
C PRO A 138 3.22 -17.06 -6.99
N ALA A 139 4.45 -17.29 -7.47
CA ALA A 139 5.33 -18.37 -6.99
C ALA A 139 5.62 -18.35 -5.47
N ARG A 140 5.67 -17.17 -4.85
CA ARG A 140 5.99 -16.98 -3.42
C ARG A 140 4.91 -16.17 -2.70
N ALA A 141 3.65 -16.25 -3.14
CA ALA A 141 2.52 -15.51 -2.58
C ALA A 141 2.41 -15.67 -1.05
N ARG A 142 2.50 -16.89 -0.53
CA ARG A 142 2.47 -17.19 0.92
C ARG A 142 3.57 -16.45 1.67
N TYR A 143 4.81 -16.49 1.19
CA TYR A 143 5.91 -15.77 1.81
C TYR A 143 5.69 -14.25 1.76
N ALA A 144 5.21 -13.72 0.64
CA ALA A 144 4.93 -12.29 0.49
C ALA A 144 3.96 -11.79 1.57
N LEU A 145 2.88 -12.54 1.82
CA LEU A 145 1.90 -12.22 2.87
C LEU A 145 2.50 -12.27 4.28
N ARG A 146 3.34 -13.26 4.58
CA ARG A 146 4.02 -13.37 5.89
C ARG A 146 4.99 -12.22 6.13
N LEU A 147 5.78 -11.86 5.10
CA LEU A 147 6.69 -10.72 5.15
C LEU A 147 5.91 -9.41 5.38
N LEU A 148 4.80 -9.22 4.67
CA LEU A 148 3.92 -8.07 4.85
C LEU A 148 3.32 -8.01 6.27
N ALA A 149 2.87 -9.15 6.80
CA ALA A 149 2.38 -9.25 8.17
C ALA A 149 3.47 -8.90 9.21
N GLU A 150 4.73 -9.28 8.97
CA GLU A 150 5.85 -8.89 9.83
C GLU A 150 6.13 -7.38 9.77
N VAL A 151 6.02 -6.75 8.60
CA VAL A 151 6.12 -5.28 8.47
C VAL A 151 5.04 -4.60 9.32
N TYR A 152 3.79 -5.04 9.25
CA TYR A 152 2.70 -4.51 10.07
C TYR A 152 2.95 -4.71 11.58
N ARG A 153 3.39 -5.90 12.00
CA ARG A 153 3.74 -6.18 13.41
C ARG A 153 4.81 -5.22 13.93
N ARG A 154 5.88 -5.03 13.17
CA ARG A 154 6.98 -4.13 13.53
C ARG A 154 6.58 -2.68 13.50
N ALA A 155 5.78 -2.26 12.54
CA ALA A 155 5.20 -0.94 12.52
C ALA A 155 4.35 -0.68 13.76
N ARG A 156 3.59 -1.68 14.25
CA ARG A 156 2.78 -1.58 15.48
C ARG A 156 3.62 -1.46 16.75
N VAL A 157 4.89 -1.89 16.74
CA VAL A 157 5.85 -1.59 17.82
C VAL A 157 6.24 -0.11 17.80
N LEU A 158 6.43 0.48 16.62
CA LEU A 158 6.80 1.89 16.47
C LEU A 158 5.62 2.85 16.71
N TRP A 159 4.41 2.42 16.36
CA TRP A 159 3.14 3.12 16.58
C TRP A 159 2.12 2.21 17.27
N PRO A 160 2.22 2.05 18.59
CA PRO A 160 1.26 1.27 19.37
C PRO A 160 -0.18 1.74 19.13
N LEU A 161 -1.12 0.80 19.21
CA LEU A 161 -2.53 1.12 19.03
C LEU A 161 -3.02 2.01 20.18
N ARG A 162 -3.50 3.22 19.87
CA ARG A 162 -4.01 4.19 20.85
C ARG A 162 -5.32 4.80 20.36
N ALA A 163 -6.25 5.03 21.29
CA ALA A 163 -7.50 5.72 20.98
C ALA A 163 -7.25 7.17 20.53
N SER A 164 -6.26 7.86 21.12
CA SER A 164 -5.87 9.22 20.77
C SER A 164 -5.29 9.39 19.35
N ASP A 165 -4.95 8.27 18.71
CA ASP A 165 -4.42 8.24 17.34
C ASP A 165 -5.45 7.70 16.34
N ALA A 166 -6.71 7.54 16.75
CA ALA A 166 -7.82 7.29 15.84
C ALA A 166 -7.94 8.44 14.83
N GLY A 167 -8.28 8.11 13.59
CA GLY A 167 -8.32 9.11 12.50
C GLY A 167 -6.95 9.59 12.01
N LYS A 168 -5.84 9.06 12.53
CA LYS A 168 -4.49 9.34 12.03
C LYS A 168 -4.01 8.20 11.14
N SER A 169 -3.11 8.54 10.22
CA SER A 169 -2.42 7.58 9.37
C SER A 169 -0.91 7.79 9.41
N VAL A 170 -0.17 6.71 9.21
CA VAL A 170 1.28 6.70 9.07
C VAL A 170 1.67 5.90 7.83
N THR A 171 2.78 6.29 7.21
CA THR A 171 3.30 5.64 6.01
C THR A 171 4.55 4.83 6.34
N VAL A 172 4.57 3.57 5.92
CA VAL A 172 5.73 2.70 6.02
C VAL A 172 6.21 2.39 4.62
N ARG A 173 7.41 2.85 4.27
CA ARG A 173 7.98 2.65 2.94
C ARG A 173 8.82 1.39 2.89
N ILE A 174 8.47 0.48 1.98
CA ILE A 174 9.19 -0.77 1.74
C ILE A 174 9.98 -0.75 0.43
N ASP A 175 10.50 0.44 0.07
CA ASP A 175 11.21 0.71 -1.18
C ASP A 175 12.34 -0.26 -1.50
N GLN A 176 13.15 -0.60 -0.50
CA GLN A 176 14.35 -1.43 -0.71
C GLN A 176 14.02 -2.91 -0.97
N ILE A 177 12.83 -3.38 -0.57
CA ILE A 177 12.42 -4.79 -0.75
C ILE A 177 11.41 -4.99 -1.87
N LYS A 178 10.81 -3.92 -2.44
CA LYS A 178 9.70 -4.03 -3.39
C LYS A 178 10.02 -4.81 -4.67
N GLY A 179 11.27 -4.79 -5.11
CA GLY A 179 11.75 -5.48 -6.32
C GLY A 179 12.67 -6.67 -6.04
N LEU A 180 12.89 -7.02 -4.76
CA LEU A 180 13.79 -8.11 -4.41
C LEU A 180 13.06 -9.45 -4.44
N GLN A 181 13.73 -10.47 -4.96
CA GLN A 181 13.29 -11.85 -4.84
C GLN A 181 13.46 -12.34 -3.40
N LEU A 182 12.70 -13.38 -3.02
CA LEU A 182 12.70 -13.92 -1.66
C LEU A 182 14.12 -14.28 -1.19
N ASP A 183 14.90 -14.93 -2.04
CA ASP A 183 16.26 -15.37 -1.71
C ASP A 183 17.18 -14.18 -1.43
N ALA A 184 17.05 -13.08 -2.16
CA ALA A 184 17.82 -11.85 -1.92
C ALA A 184 17.41 -11.14 -0.62
N ILE A 185 16.13 -11.20 -0.25
CA ILE A 185 15.66 -10.69 1.05
C ILE A 185 16.27 -11.53 2.18
N GLN A 186 16.39 -12.84 2.00
CA GLN A 186 16.95 -13.76 3.00
C GLN A 186 18.48 -13.70 3.09
N ALA A 187 19.16 -13.56 1.94
CA ALA A 187 20.61 -13.46 1.85
C ALA A 187 21.18 -12.29 2.65
N ALA A 188 20.39 -11.23 2.89
CA ALA A 188 20.80 -10.15 3.77
C ALA A 188 21.32 -10.66 5.13
N TYR A 189 20.66 -11.67 5.73
CA TYR A 189 21.05 -12.21 7.03
C TYR A 189 22.32 -13.05 6.97
N THR A 190 22.56 -13.77 5.87
CA THR A 190 23.81 -14.52 5.68
C THR A 190 24.98 -13.58 5.44
N ASP A 191 24.72 -12.41 4.86
CA ASP A 191 25.71 -11.36 4.60
C ASP A 191 26.00 -10.49 5.86
N GLY A 192 25.52 -10.89 7.04
CA GLY A 192 25.67 -10.13 8.28
C GLY A 192 24.83 -8.85 8.35
N HIS A 193 23.89 -8.66 7.42
CA HIS A 193 22.98 -7.51 7.39
C HIS A 193 21.59 -7.90 7.94
N TYR A 194 20.86 -6.89 8.38
CA TYR A 194 19.50 -7.03 8.88
C TYR A 194 18.59 -6.03 8.18
N TRP A 195 17.34 -6.44 8.01
CA TRP A 195 16.28 -5.54 7.61
C TRP A 195 15.75 -4.79 8.84
N LEU A 196 15.97 -3.49 8.86
CA LEU A 196 15.55 -2.59 9.93
C LEU A 196 14.34 -1.78 9.47
N LEU A 197 13.35 -1.63 10.35
CA LEU A 197 12.28 -0.66 10.20
C LEU A 197 12.61 0.54 11.09
N SER A 198 12.95 1.66 10.45
CA SER A 198 13.44 2.87 11.11
C SER A 198 12.40 3.99 11.01
N LYS A 199 11.93 4.51 12.15
CA LYS A 199 10.99 5.64 12.22
C LYS A 199 11.71 6.93 11.87
N ARG A 200 11.44 7.51 10.70
CA ARG A 200 12.07 8.75 10.24
C ARG A 200 11.47 9.98 10.90
N ASN A 201 10.16 9.97 11.09
CA ASN A 201 9.41 11.00 11.80
C ASN A 201 8.11 10.40 12.36
N GLU A 202 7.23 11.21 12.91
CA GLU A 202 5.97 10.73 13.50
C GLU A 202 4.98 10.11 12.49
N LEU A 203 5.11 10.44 11.21
CA LEU A 203 4.23 10.01 10.13
C LEU A 203 4.86 8.99 9.17
N GLU A 204 6.16 8.72 9.29
CA GLU A 204 6.90 7.94 8.30
C GLU A 204 7.94 7.00 8.94
N ALA A 205 8.01 5.76 8.42
CA ALA A 205 9.13 4.85 8.62
C ALA A 205 9.57 4.27 7.28
N VAL A 206 10.80 3.78 7.25
CA VAL A 206 11.42 3.16 6.08
C VAL A 206 12.00 1.79 6.45
N VAL A 207 11.90 0.85 5.52
CA VAL A 207 12.61 -0.44 5.60
C VAL A 207 13.96 -0.32 4.91
N GLU A 208 15.01 -0.63 5.65
CA GLU A 208 16.40 -0.48 5.19
C GLU A 208 17.27 -1.68 5.56
N ARG A 209 18.23 -1.99 4.71
CA ARG A 209 19.24 -3.02 4.97
C ARG A 209 20.50 -2.38 5.56
N HIS A 210 20.89 -2.78 6.77
CA HIS A 210 22.11 -2.32 7.43
C HIS A 210 22.75 -3.45 8.25
N PRO A 211 24.06 -3.38 8.56
CA PRO A 211 24.67 -4.22 9.61
C PRO A 211 23.94 -4.05 10.94
N LEU A 212 24.02 -5.05 11.83
CA LEU A 212 23.29 -5.01 13.11
C LEU A 212 23.78 -3.86 14.00
N GLU A 213 25.08 -3.58 13.96
CA GLU A 213 25.75 -2.54 14.76
C GLU A 213 25.20 -1.14 14.44
N TYR A 214 24.77 -0.93 13.19
CA TYR A 214 24.17 0.34 12.77
C TYR A 214 22.85 0.63 13.49
N MET A 215 22.17 -0.40 14.01
CA MET A 215 20.98 -0.22 14.83
C MET A 215 21.29 0.58 16.09
N ASP A 216 22.45 0.38 16.71
CA ASP A 216 22.83 1.08 17.93
C ASP A 216 23.20 2.54 17.62
N GLU A 217 23.87 2.81 16.49
CA GLU A 217 24.07 4.19 16.00
C GLU A 217 22.75 4.94 15.79
N LEU A 218 21.71 4.27 15.28
CA LEU A 218 20.39 4.87 15.10
C LEU A 218 19.74 5.17 16.45
N LYS A 219 19.84 4.27 17.43
CA LYS A 219 19.32 4.49 18.78
C LYS A 219 20.04 5.63 19.49
N ASP A 220 21.36 5.74 19.33
CA ASP A 220 22.17 6.83 19.90
C ASP A 220 21.74 8.19 19.34
N LYS A 221 21.27 8.21 18.09
CA LYS A 221 20.66 9.39 17.44
C LYS A 221 19.19 9.60 17.82
N GLY A 222 18.64 8.81 18.74
CA GLY A 222 17.24 8.87 19.17
C GLY A 222 16.23 8.31 18.16
N VAL A 223 16.68 7.62 17.11
CA VAL A 223 15.79 7.04 16.09
C VAL A 223 15.19 5.74 16.62
N LYS A 224 13.85 5.67 16.66
CA LYS A 224 13.16 4.42 17.01
C LYS A 224 13.30 3.43 15.85
N VAL A 225 13.92 2.30 16.13
CA VAL A 225 14.22 1.26 15.13
C VAL A 225 13.83 -0.12 15.67
N THR A 226 13.41 -1.00 14.78
CA THR A 226 13.13 -2.41 15.11
C THR A 226 13.55 -3.34 13.98
N VAL A 227 13.98 -4.56 14.32
CA VAL A 227 14.43 -5.56 13.34
C VAL A 227 13.21 -6.29 12.75
N LEU A 228 13.13 -6.34 11.42
CA LEU A 228 12.15 -7.16 10.70
C LEU A 228 12.61 -8.61 10.69
N LYS A 229 11.80 -9.52 11.21
CA LYS A 229 12.17 -10.94 11.37
C LYS A 229 11.82 -11.79 10.15
N PHE A 230 12.27 -11.37 8.96
CA PHE A 230 11.91 -12.05 7.71
C PHE A 230 12.39 -13.51 7.63
N TRP A 231 13.44 -13.88 8.36
CA TRP A 231 13.89 -15.27 8.48
C TRP A 231 12.85 -16.22 9.11
N ARG A 232 11.92 -15.70 9.91
CA ARG A 232 10.85 -16.51 10.51
C ARG A 232 9.84 -17.00 9.48
N ALA A 233 9.79 -16.39 8.30
CA ALA A 233 8.89 -16.82 7.24
C ALA A 233 9.18 -18.23 6.70
N ASN A 234 10.35 -18.81 7.01
CA ASN A 234 10.73 -20.16 6.54
C ASN A 234 10.37 -21.28 7.54
N LYS A 235 10.46 -21.02 8.85
CA LYS A 235 10.50 -22.09 9.88
C LYS A 235 9.27 -22.99 9.97
N GLU A 236 8.12 -22.57 9.43
CA GLU A 236 6.88 -23.35 9.52
C GLU A 236 6.60 -24.20 8.29
N LEU A 237 7.34 -24.01 7.19
CA LEU A 237 7.19 -24.85 6.00
C LEU A 237 7.96 -26.17 6.11
N ASP A 238 8.98 -26.20 6.96
CA ASP A 238 9.80 -27.39 7.22
C ASP A 238 9.11 -28.42 8.13
N VAL A 239 7.92 -28.10 8.69
CA VAL A 239 7.21 -28.98 9.63
C VAL A 239 6.02 -29.67 8.96
N LEU A 240 5.93 -29.71 7.63
CA LEU A 240 4.91 -30.55 6.98
C LEU A 240 5.25 -32.03 7.22
N PRO A 241 4.44 -32.77 7.99
CA PRO A 241 4.72 -34.16 8.30
C PRO A 241 4.52 -35.00 7.03
N GLY A 242 5.57 -35.69 6.57
CA GLY A 242 5.46 -36.73 5.54
C GLY A 242 5.99 -36.40 4.15
N VAL A 243 6.71 -35.28 3.97
CA VAL A 243 7.52 -35.07 2.76
C VAL A 243 8.99 -35.16 3.14
N ASP A 244 9.54 -36.38 3.08
CA ASP A 244 10.99 -36.62 3.15
C ASP A 244 11.66 -35.94 1.96
N ARG A 245 12.03 -34.66 2.10
CA ARG A 245 12.97 -34.02 1.20
C ARG A 245 14.06 -33.29 1.99
N PRO A 246 15.32 -33.70 1.82
CA PRO A 246 16.44 -32.92 2.28
C PRO A 246 16.63 -31.76 1.31
N ILE A 247 16.05 -30.59 1.60
CA ILE A 247 16.64 -29.34 1.11
C ILE A 247 17.76 -29.00 2.10
N VAL A 248 18.85 -29.74 1.98
CA VAL A 248 20.12 -29.29 2.53
C VAL A 248 20.49 -28.06 1.72
N PHE A 249 20.45 -26.88 2.35
CA PHE A 249 21.23 -25.74 1.91
C PHE A 249 22.69 -26.17 1.99
N THR A 250 23.22 -26.78 0.92
CA THR A 250 24.65 -26.95 0.76
C THR A 250 25.20 -25.54 0.59
N SER A 251 25.77 -25.00 1.67
CA SER A 251 26.70 -23.89 1.62
C SER A 251 27.80 -24.29 0.65
N GLN A 252 27.71 -23.83 -0.59
CA GLN A 252 28.77 -24.00 -1.56
C GLN A 252 29.90 -23.07 -1.11
N GLU A 253 30.91 -23.66 -0.46
CA GLU A 253 32.16 -22.98 -0.13
C GLU A 253 32.78 -22.42 -1.42
N VAL A 254 32.64 -21.12 -1.65
CA VAL A 254 33.51 -20.40 -2.56
C VAL A 254 34.78 -20.09 -1.79
N SER A 255 35.74 -21.00 -1.88
CA SER A 255 37.12 -20.81 -1.43
C SER A 255 37.79 -19.67 -2.21
N ALA A 256 37.67 -18.45 -1.71
CA ALA A 256 38.51 -17.33 -2.15
C ALA A 256 39.78 -17.29 -1.29
N ARG A 257 40.85 -17.92 -1.80
CA ARG A 257 42.23 -17.53 -1.41
C ARG A 257 42.46 -16.13 -1.95
N SER A 258 42.61 -15.15 -1.06
CA SER A 258 43.20 -13.87 -1.43
C SER A 258 44.22 -13.47 -0.38
N THR A 259 45.45 -13.39 -0.84
CA THR A 259 46.69 -13.11 -0.13
C THR A 259 46.68 -11.73 0.51
N CYS A 260 46.97 -11.69 1.81
CA CYS A 260 47.34 -10.47 2.54
C CYS A 260 48.62 -9.88 1.96
N SER A 261 48.60 -8.60 1.59
CA SER A 261 49.79 -7.76 1.56
C SER A 261 49.53 -6.53 2.43
N SER A 262 50.43 -6.37 3.38
CA SER A 262 50.52 -5.31 4.37
C SER A 262 50.96 -3.99 3.75
N PHE A 263 50.32 -2.88 4.11
CA PHE A 263 50.93 -1.56 4.07
C PHE A 263 50.52 -0.74 5.30
N THR A 264 51.54 -0.15 5.92
CA THR A 264 51.52 0.65 7.15
C THR A 264 51.31 2.14 6.86
N SER A 265 50.84 2.85 7.90
CA SER A 265 51.08 4.28 8.28
C SER A 265 50.05 5.38 7.91
N ALA A 266 49.18 5.68 8.89
CA ALA A 266 49.05 6.95 9.65
C ALA A 266 48.63 8.30 8.95
N PRO A 267 48.36 9.42 9.69
CA PRO A 267 47.00 9.97 9.89
C PRO A 267 46.84 11.43 9.42
N SER A 268 45.60 11.96 9.31
CA SER A 268 45.40 13.42 9.20
C SER A 268 44.02 13.93 9.69
N MET A 269 44.08 15.15 10.23
CA MET A 269 43.10 15.87 11.05
C MET A 269 41.96 16.56 10.27
N ARG A 270 40.85 16.76 11.02
CA ARG A 270 39.91 17.92 11.04
C ARG A 270 39.38 18.50 9.72
N THR A 271 38.06 18.67 9.65
CA THR A 271 37.40 20.00 9.69
C THR A 271 35.89 19.90 9.84
N ALA A 272 35.34 20.85 10.58
CA ALA A 272 33.91 21.09 10.81
C ALA A 272 33.31 22.01 9.75
N ARG A 273 32.01 21.84 9.45
CA ARG A 273 31.00 22.81 8.94
C ARG A 273 29.71 21.98 8.75
N GLY A 274 28.56 22.28 9.32
CA GLY A 274 27.90 23.59 9.40
C GLY A 274 26.95 23.73 8.22
N GLY A 275 25.67 23.37 8.38
CA GLY A 275 24.68 23.46 7.29
C GLY A 275 23.25 23.20 7.78
N ALA A 276 22.57 24.29 8.15
CA ALA A 276 21.14 24.31 8.40
C ALA A 276 20.37 24.17 7.08
N SER A 277 19.30 23.37 7.07
CA SER A 277 18.31 23.42 5.99
C SER A 277 16.89 23.35 6.55
N ASN A 278 16.14 24.42 6.28
CA ASN A 278 14.70 24.51 6.46
C ASN A 278 14.01 23.59 5.45
N SER A 279 13.12 22.71 5.90
CA SER A 279 12.18 22.02 5.02
C SER A 279 10.75 22.22 5.51
N LYS A 280 10.07 23.16 4.87
CA LYS A 280 8.61 23.30 4.85
C LYS A 280 8.10 22.27 3.83
N MET A 281 7.24 21.33 4.23
CA MET A 281 6.67 20.36 3.31
C MET A 281 5.16 20.19 3.53
N GLU A 282 4.39 20.49 2.49
CA GLU A 282 2.95 20.24 2.37
C GLU A 282 2.65 18.75 2.19
N LEU A 283 1.66 18.26 2.94
CA LEU A 283 1.03 16.96 2.73
C LEU A 283 0.08 17.03 1.53
N ARG A 284 0.39 16.27 0.47
CA ARG A 284 -0.55 15.95 -0.63
C ARG A 284 -0.80 14.46 -0.65
N THR A 285 -2.06 14.08 -0.46
CA THR A 285 -2.61 12.75 -0.71
C THR A 285 -2.35 12.37 -2.17
N ARG A 286 -1.46 11.40 -2.43
CA ARG A 286 -1.17 10.89 -3.77
C ARG A 286 -1.90 9.57 -3.99
N PHE A 287 -2.82 9.56 -4.94
CA PHE A 287 -3.48 8.35 -5.45
C PHE A 287 -2.49 7.45 -6.21
N PHE A 288 -2.65 6.14 -6.05
CA PHE A 288 -1.77 5.08 -6.55
C PHE A 288 -1.96 4.79 -8.04
N LEU A 289 -0.92 4.96 -8.85
CA LEU A 289 -0.73 4.21 -10.10
C LEU A 289 0.76 3.84 -10.21
N SER A 290 1.07 2.54 -10.18
CA SER A 290 2.41 2.03 -10.47
C SER A 290 2.45 1.63 -11.94
N THR A 291 3.36 2.23 -12.72
CA THR A 291 3.63 1.87 -14.12
C THR A 291 4.31 0.49 -14.20
N PRO A 292 4.14 -0.27 -15.30
CA PRO A 292 4.94 -1.46 -15.56
C PRO A 292 6.36 -1.05 -15.99
N ASP A 293 7.38 -1.64 -15.36
CA ASP A 293 8.79 -1.49 -15.75
C ASP A 293 9.05 -2.27 -17.04
N SER A 294 9.22 -1.55 -18.16
CA SER A 294 9.79 -2.10 -19.39
C SER A 294 11.32 -2.07 -19.28
N ASN A 295 11.93 -3.25 -19.23
CA ASN A 295 13.38 -3.45 -19.20
C ASN A 295 13.89 -3.78 -20.61
N PRO A 296 14.68 -2.91 -21.30
CA PRO A 296 15.31 -3.29 -22.54
C PRO A 296 16.83 -3.42 -22.38
N GLY A 297 17.38 -4.54 -22.83
CA GLY A 297 18.74 -4.57 -23.39
C GLY A 297 19.74 -5.48 -22.69
N SER A 298 19.98 -6.64 -23.31
CA SER A 298 21.33 -7.20 -23.40
C SER A 298 21.44 -8.07 -24.66
N GLN A 299 21.78 -7.43 -25.78
CA GLN A 299 22.35 -8.10 -26.95
C GLN A 299 23.45 -7.21 -27.55
N ARG A 300 24.70 -7.63 -27.32
CA ARG A 300 25.91 -7.44 -28.14
C ARG A 300 26.73 -8.73 -27.90
N ASP A 301 27.37 -9.38 -28.84
CA ASP A 301 28.25 -8.90 -29.91
C ASP A 301 28.25 -9.85 -31.12
N SER A 302 28.45 -9.32 -32.33
CA SER A 302 29.27 -9.95 -33.39
C SER A 302 29.53 -8.98 -34.56
N PRO A 303 30.64 -9.18 -35.32
CA PRO A 303 31.42 -8.09 -35.89
C PRO A 303 31.13 -7.77 -37.36
N VAL A 304 31.53 -6.54 -37.70
CA VAL A 304 31.45 -5.85 -38.98
C VAL A 304 32.28 -6.51 -40.08
N GLN A 305 31.69 -6.74 -41.25
CA GLN A 305 32.40 -6.88 -42.53
C GLN A 305 32.04 -5.75 -43.50
N ARG A 306 33.08 -5.26 -44.18
CA ARG A 306 33.10 -4.20 -45.20
C ARG A 306 32.39 -4.64 -46.48
N GLY A 307 31.68 -3.70 -47.10
CA GLY A 307 31.32 -3.76 -48.52
C GLY A 307 31.06 -2.35 -49.06
N LYS A 308 31.96 -1.88 -49.92
CA LYS A 308 31.84 -0.65 -50.73
C LYS A 308 30.88 -0.92 -51.89
N TYR A 309 30.12 0.08 -52.36
CA TYR A 309 29.92 0.43 -53.78
C TYR A 309 29.09 1.73 -53.92
N PHE A 310 29.56 2.59 -54.83
CA PHE A 310 28.93 3.61 -55.72
C PHE A 310 27.40 3.88 -55.61
N ASP A 311 26.84 5.06 -55.89
CA ASP A 311 27.12 5.98 -57.00
C ASP A 311 26.48 7.39 -56.78
N GLU A 312 26.92 8.36 -57.58
CA GLU A 312 26.62 9.79 -57.59
C GLU A 312 25.28 10.22 -58.24
N ARG A 313 24.71 11.32 -57.69
CA ARG A 313 24.00 12.47 -58.36
C ARG A 313 22.58 12.27 -58.98
N PRO A 314 21.84 13.36 -59.34
CA PRO A 314 21.93 14.79 -58.94
C PRO A 314 20.58 15.46 -58.57
N ARG A 315 20.72 16.71 -58.07
CA ARG A 315 19.73 17.78 -57.80
C ARG A 315 18.61 17.96 -58.85
N ARG A 316 17.41 18.32 -58.38
CA ARG A 316 16.52 19.31 -59.03
C ARG A 316 15.86 20.24 -58.00
N SER A 317 15.78 21.49 -58.42
CA SER A 317 15.28 22.69 -57.74
C SER A 317 13.93 23.12 -58.32
N LEU A 318 13.29 24.09 -57.62
CA LEU A 318 12.13 24.91 -58.00
C LEU A 318 10.79 24.19 -57.77
N SER A 319 9.70 24.79 -57.28
CA SER A 319 9.24 26.18 -57.36
C SER A 319 8.18 26.52 -56.30
N SER A 320 8.09 27.83 -56.05
CA SER A 320 7.01 28.64 -55.48
C SER A 320 5.56 28.31 -55.87
N THR A 321 4.62 28.59 -54.95
CA THR A 321 3.26 29.20 -55.04
C THR A 321 2.47 28.73 -53.80
N SER A 322 1.53 29.42 -53.16
CA SER A 322 0.90 30.74 -53.25
C SER A 322 0.03 30.88 -51.99
N GLU A 323 -0.11 32.11 -51.49
CA GLU A 323 -1.04 32.51 -50.43
C GLU A 323 -2.49 32.08 -50.73
N VAL A 324 -3.22 31.62 -49.71
CA VAL A 324 -4.69 31.51 -49.74
C VAL A 324 -5.24 32.17 -48.49
N SER A 325 -5.87 33.33 -48.69
CA SER A 325 -6.66 34.07 -47.71
C SER A 325 -7.96 33.34 -47.32
N PRO A 326 -8.46 33.53 -46.09
CA PRO A 326 -9.74 32.95 -45.66
C PRO A 326 -10.95 33.79 -46.13
N PRO A 327 -12.11 33.17 -46.42
CA PRO A 327 -13.33 33.87 -46.81
C PRO A 327 -14.10 34.45 -45.61
N PRO A 328 -15.02 35.42 -45.85
CA PRO A 328 -15.63 36.25 -44.81
C PRO A 328 -16.84 35.61 -44.12
N ARG A 329 -17.07 36.06 -42.88
CA ARG A 329 -18.26 35.80 -42.06
C ARG A 329 -19.52 36.35 -42.74
N ARG A 330 -20.54 35.49 -42.90
CA ARG A 330 -21.92 35.93 -43.14
C ARG A 330 -22.72 35.87 -41.85
N HIS A 331 -23.26 37.03 -41.48
CA HIS A 331 -24.49 37.14 -40.71
C HIS A 331 -25.64 36.72 -41.61
N ASP A 332 -26.54 35.89 -41.12
CA ASP A 332 -27.93 35.90 -41.58
C ASP A 332 -28.86 35.62 -40.38
N SER A 333 -29.75 36.58 -40.21
CA SER A 333 -30.88 36.64 -39.30
C SER A 333 -32.00 35.78 -39.88
N TYR A 334 -32.69 34.96 -39.06
CA TYR A 334 -34.08 34.59 -39.38
C TYR A 334 -34.90 34.37 -38.10
N SER A 335 -35.92 35.20 -37.99
CA SER A 335 -37.04 35.19 -37.08
C SER A 335 -38.25 34.49 -37.73
N HIS A 336 -38.95 33.63 -36.99
CA HIS A 336 -40.41 33.41 -36.98
C HIS A 336 -40.69 32.27 -35.97
N ALA A 337 -41.30 32.54 -34.82
CA ALA A 337 -42.73 32.64 -34.57
C ALA A 337 -43.47 31.30 -34.78
N HIS A 338 -43.78 30.58 -33.69
CA HIS A 338 -45.09 29.96 -33.50
C HIS A 338 -45.42 29.79 -32.01
N SER A 339 -46.51 30.47 -31.68
CA SER A 339 -47.38 30.38 -30.52
C SER A 339 -48.09 29.03 -30.43
N HIS A 340 -48.13 28.40 -29.25
CA HIS A 340 -49.34 27.71 -28.80
C HIS A 340 -49.53 27.83 -27.29
N SER A 341 -50.72 28.32 -26.97
CA SER A 341 -51.40 28.50 -25.71
C SER A 341 -51.61 27.22 -24.91
N ASN A 342 -51.56 27.31 -23.58
CA ASN A 342 -52.20 26.34 -22.69
C ASN A 342 -52.82 27.09 -21.48
N PRO A 343 -54.14 27.06 -21.27
CA PRO A 343 -54.79 27.69 -20.13
C PRO A 343 -55.21 26.70 -19.02
N HIS A 344 -55.23 27.21 -17.78
CA HIS A 344 -56.13 26.91 -16.64
C HIS A 344 -56.48 25.43 -16.31
N SER A 345 -56.35 24.93 -15.07
CA SER A 345 -57.09 25.39 -13.87
C SER A 345 -56.59 24.66 -12.60
N GLN A 346 -56.60 25.36 -11.46
CA GLN A 346 -56.60 24.82 -10.08
C GLN A 346 -58.04 24.35 -9.68
N PRO A 347 -58.40 24.16 -8.39
CA PRO A 347 -57.94 23.21 -7.35
C PRO A 347 -59.13 22.46 -6.69
N GLN A 348 -58.89 21.49 -5.81
CA GLN A 348 -59.77 21.03 -4.70
C GLN A 348 -59.06 19.84 -4.00
N SER A 349 -59.15 19.52 -2.72
CA SER A 349 -59.51 20.16 -1.45
C SER A 349 -59.58 19.01 -0.42
N GLN A 350 -59.12 19.26 0.84
CA GLN A 350 -59.61 18.60 2.08
C GLN A 350 -59.20 17.12 2.31
N SER A 351 -58.97 16.59 3.53
CA SER A 351 -59.26 17.06 4.89
C SER A 351 -58.64 16.09 5.93
N ARG A 352 -58.27 16.63 7.12
CA ARG A 352 -58.30 16.02 8.48
C ARG A 352 -57.38 14.83 8.75
N ASN A 353 -56.93 14.49 9.96
CA ASN A 353 -56.90 14.95 11.35
C ASN A 353 -55.91 13.91 11.99
N ASP A 354 -55.09 14.17 13.01
CA ASP A 354 -55.47 14.45 14.39
C ASP A 354 -54.21 14.78 15.19
N SER A 355 -54.34 15.78 16.04
CA SER A 355 -53.44 16.06 17.15
C SER A 355 -53.82 15.22 18.35
N ARG A 356 -52.85 14.60 19.05
CA ARG A 356 -52.97 14.36 20.50
C ARG A 356 -51.67 14.67 21.24
N ARG A 357 -51.90 15.36 22.34
CA ARG A 357 -51.03 16.03 23.30
C ARG A 357 -50.50 15.09 24.39
N LEU A 358 -49.33 15.47 24.92
CA LEU A 358 -48.88 15.54 26.34
C LEU A 358 -49.03 14.34 27.28
N THR A 359 -47.90 13.99 27.90
CA THR A 359 -47.61 13.89 29.36
C THR A 359 -46.14 13.44 29.46
N ASP A 360 -45.16 14.26 29.86
CA ASP A 360 -44.78 14.67 31.22
C ASP A 360 -44.75 13.52 32.25
N SER A 361 -43.56 13.05 32.64
CA SER A 361 -43.20 12.66 34.03
C SER A 361 -41.78 12.08 34.17
N ARG A 362 -40.97 12.80 34.95
CA ARG A 362 -39.86 12.41 35.86
C ARG A 362 -39.74 10.93 36.30
N ARG A 363 -38.48 10.45 36.41
CA ARG A 363 -37.77 9.86 37.59
C ARG A 363 -36.60 8.99 37.08
N ASP A 364 -35.35 9.36 37.38
CA ASP A 364 -34.56 8.86 38.53
C ASP A 364 -34.67 7.35 38.76
N ASP A 365 -33.59 6.64 38.46
CA ASP A 365 -33.10 5.48 39.23
C ASP A 365 -31.70 5.10 38.70
N THR A 366 -30.69 5.69 39.32
CA THR A 366 -29.35 5.11 39.40
C THR A 366 -29.44 3.89 40.31
N LYS A 367 -29.32 2.70 39.75
CA LYS A 367 -29.15 1.46 40.52
C LYS A 367 -27.74 0.94 40.37
N ASP A 368 -27.04 0.99 41.49
CA ASP A 368 -25.80 0.29 41.79
C ASP A 368 -25.92 -1.19 41.41
N LEU A 369 -25.09 -1.62 40.46
CA LEU A 369 -24.83 -3.02 40.20
C LEU A 369 -23.68 -3.45 41.11
N GLU A 370 -24.04 -4.02 42.26
CA GLU A 370 -23.13 -4.77 43.12
C GLU A 370 -22.52 -5.95 42.34
N LEU A 371 -21.19 -5.95 42.23
CA LEU A 371 -20.40 -7.09 41.77
C LEU A 371 -20.36 -8.17 42.87
N PRO A 372 -20.58 -9.46 42.54
CA PRO A 372 -20.46 -10.53 43.52
C PRO A 372 -18.99 -10.73 43.93
N LYS A 373 -18.77 -10.70 45.25
CA LYS A 373 -17.50 -11.02 45.93
C LYS A 373 -17.08 -12.46 45.59
N LEU A 374 -15.93 -12.63 44.95
CA LEU A 374 -15.26 -13.92 44.83
C LEU A 374 -14.60 -14.29 46.18
N PRO A 375 -14.65 -15.57 46.60
CA PRO A 375 -14.01 -16.01 47.83
C PRO A 375 -12.48 -16.00 47.69
N LEU A 376 -11.83 -15.36 48.66
CA LEU A 376 -10.39 -15.42 48.90
C LEU A 376 -10.00 -16.88 49.22
N GLY A 377 -9.36 -17.52 48.25
CA GLY A 377 -8.70 -18.81 48.41
C GLY A 377 -7.51 -18.67 49.36
N SER A 378 -7.64 -19.35 50.49
CA SER A 378 -6.68 -19.52 51.57
C SER A 378 -5.31 -20.02 51.12
N SER A 379 -4.30 -19.50 51.80
CA SER A 379 -2.92 -19.97 51.82
C SER A 379 -2.82 -21.48 52.12
N CYS A 380 -1.99 -22.18 51.36
CA CYS A 380 -1.25 -23.34 51.85
C CYS A 380 0.25 -23.05 51.68
N GLY A 381 0.92 -23.02 52.83
CA GLY A 381 2.38 -22.96 52.94
C GLY A 381 3.04 -24.33 52.69
N PRO A 382 4.36 -24.40 52.93
CA PRO A 382 5.25 -25.36 52.28
C PRO A 382 5.48 -26.62 53.12
N ASP A 383 5.76 -27.75 52.46
CA ASP A 383 6.41 -28.89 53.10
C ASP A 383 7.76 -29.21 52.45
N LYS A 384 8.75 -29.28 53.34
CA LYS A 384 10.11 -29.78 53.12
C LYS A 384 10.16 -31.27 53.51
N SER A 385 11.18 -31.95 52.98
CA SER A 385 11.71 -33.26 53.45
C SER A 385 10.87 -34.47 53.01
N THR A 386 11.41 -35.56 52.47
CA THR A 386 12.55 -36.36 52.94
C THR A 386 13.04 -37.31 51.84
N ALA A 387 14.31 -37.71 51.96
CA ALA A 387 15.06 -38.72 51.20
C ALA A 387 14.35 -40.08 50.97
N VAL A 388 14.66 -40.77 49.86
CA VAL A 388 15.73 -41.80 49.67
C VAL A 388 16.07 -41.86 48.19
#